data_AF-I0SID0-F1
#
_entry.id   AF-I0SID0-F1
#
_cell.length_a   1.000
_cell.length_b   1.000
_cell.length_c   1.000
_cell.angle_alpha   90.00
_cell.angle_beta   90.00
_cell.angle_gamma   90.00
#
_symmetry.space_group_name_H-M   'P 1'
#
loop_
_entity.id
_entity.type
_entity.pdbx_description
1 polymer ?
#
loop_
_entity_poly.entity_id
_entity_poly.type
_entity_poly.pdbx_seq_one_letter_code
_entity_poly.pdbx_strand_id
1 'polypeptide(L)'
;MILSNNGKSYKEYLKNYEKVIGELDRKWDKELTEINRKYTKLSGFQSEYYEKYVLGEWTKETFEKEKEKLNQSKKELEIFKEKQISAYDEAKLKLQEQHKYIEAFIKGKNKKWDKNFVAAIIGKIFIWKDNSIEIKFNFEEKSVVREKLGGKVKRC
;
A
#
# COMPACT_ATOMS: atom_id res chain seq x y z
N MET A 1 6.06 -3.30 32.73
CA MET A 1 6.95 -2.63 31.74
C MET A 1 7.34 -3.66 30.69
N ILE A 2 6.52 -3.81 29.62
CA ILE A 2 6.70 -4.85 28.58
C ILE A 2 7.27 -4.25 27.28
N LEU A 3 7.48 -2.93 27.23
CA LEU A 3 8.24 -2.28 26.16
C LEU A 3 9.77 -2.40 26.31
N SER A 4 10.27 -2.92 27.44
CA SER A 4 11.71 -2.92 27.77
C SER A 4 12.48 -4.18 27.36
N ASN A 5 11.83 -5.32 27.09
CA ASN A 5 12.55 -6.57 26.75
C ASN A 5 12.50 -7.01 25.28
N ASN A 6 11.67 -6.38 24.44
CA ASN A 6 11.49 -6.77 23.02
C ASN A 6 11.94 -5.70 22.00
N GLY A 7 12.80 -4.76 22.39
CA GLY A 7 13.25 -3.66 21.51
C GLY A 7 13.87 -4.08 20.16
N LYS A 8 14.32 -5.35 20.05
CA LYS A 8 14.76 -5.95 18.77
C LYS A 8 13.58 -6.31 17.85
N SER A 9 12.51 -6.90 18.40
CA SER A 9 11.35 -7.37 17.65
C SER A 9 10.59 -6.22 16.96
N TYR A 10 10.31 -5.12 17.68
CA TYR A 10 9.50 -4.04 17.11
C TYR A 10 10.17 -3.29 15.94
N LYS A 11 11.48 -3.02 16.03
CA LYS A 11 12.24 -2.41 14.93
C LYS A 11 12.27 -3.30 13.69
N GLU A 12 12.30 -4.61 13.90
CA GLU A 12 12.28 -5.62 12.84
C GLU A 12 10.92 -5.69 12.14
N TYR A 13 9.82 -5.58 12.90
CA TYR A 13 8.47 -5.41 12.34
C TYR A 13 8.33 -4.15 11.48
N LEU A 14 8.84 -3.01 11.94
CA LEU A 14 8.86 -1.77 11.15
C LEU A 14 9.64 -1.94 9.84
N LYS A 15 10.83 -2.53 9.92
CA LYS A 15 11.70 -2.76 8.77
C LYS A 15 11.07 -3.72 7.75
N ASN A 16 10.37 -4.74 8.24
CA ASN A 16 9.62 -5.65 7.37
C ASN A 16 8.45 -4.95 6.67
N TYR A 17 7.71 -4.08 7.37
CA TYR A 17 6.65 -3.29 6.76
C TYR A 17 7.17 -2.36 5.66
N GLU A 18 8.24 -1.60 5.92
CA GLU A 18 8.89 -0.76 4.91
C GLU A 18 9.36 -1.57 3.70
N LYS A 19 9.89 -2.77 3.94
CA LYS A 19 10.30 -3.70 2.88
C LYS A 19 9.11 -4.16 2.03
N VAL A 20 8.00 -4.55 2.64
CA VAL A 20 6.80 -5.02 1.94
C VAL A 20 6.19 -3.91 1.08
N ILE A 21 6.09 -2.68 1.60
CA ILE A 21 5.65 -1.53 0.79
C ILE A 21 6.60 -1.30 -0.38
N GLY A 22 7.92 -1.29 -0.10
CA GLY A 22 8.90 -1.08 -1.16
C GLY A 22 8.88 -2.16 -2.24
N GLU A 23 8.58 -3.41 -1.88
CA GLU A 23 8.41 -4.50 -2.85
C GLU A 23 7.12 -4.34 -3.68
N LEU A 24 6.02 -3.93 -3.05
CA LEU A 24 4.76 -3.62 -3.73
C LEU A 24 4.95 -2.49 -4.76
N ASP A 25 5.59 -1.39 -4.36
CA ASP A 25 5.87 -0.23 -5.21
C ASP A 25 6.78 -0.60 -6.38
N ARG A 26 7.85 -1.37 -6.13
CA ARG A 26 8.75 -1.84 -7.21
C ARG A 26 8.06 -2.76 -8.19
N LYS A 27 7.17 -3.63 -7.72
CA LYS A 27 6.41 -4.53 -8.59
C LYS A 27 5.47 -3.72 -9.48
N TRP A 28 4.78 -2.75 -8.89
CA TRP A 28 3.92 -1.81 -9.59
C TRP A 28 4.66 -1.01 -10.67
N ASP A 29 5.81 -0.43 -10.32
CA ASP A 29 6.63 0.35 -11.27
C ASP A 29 7.07 -0.48 -12.47
N LYS A 30 7.42 -1.76 -12.26
CA LYS A 30 7.78 -2.69 -13.34
C LYS A 30 6.60 -2.96 -14.27
N GLU A 31 5.44 -3.29 -13.69
CA GLU A 31 4.22 -3.57 -14.46
C GLU A 31 3.79 -2.33 -15.27
N LEU A 32 3.80 -1.15 -14.65
CA LEU A 32 3.51 0.11 -15.33
C LEU A 32 4.50 0.41 -16.46
N THR A 33 5.79 0.15 -16.24
CA THR A 33 6.82 0.30 -17.27
C THR A 33 6.59 -0.65 -18.45
N GLU A 34 6.21 -1.90 -18.20
CA GLU A 34 5.90 -2.86 -19.25
C GLU A 34 4.66 -2.46 -20.07
N ILE A 35 3.61 -1.97 -19.40
CA ILE A 35 2.41 -1.44 -20.05
C ILE A 35 2.78 -0.25 -20.94
N ASN A 36 3.55 0.71 -20.42
CA ASN A 36 3.99 1.88 -21.18
C ASN A 36 4.85 1.47 -22.38
N ARG A 37 5.76 0.50 -22.23
CA ARG A 37 6.55 -0.04 -23.35
C ARG A 37 5.67 -0.65 -24.44
N LYS A 38 4.64 -1.42 -24.07
CA LYS A 38 3.67 -1.97 -25.02
C LYS A 38 2.92 -0.85 -25.75
N TYR A 39 2.51 0.19 -25.03
CA TYR A 39 1.83 1.34 -25.62
C TYR A 39 2.72 2.09 -26.62
N THR A 40 4.00 2.29 -26.30
CA THR A 40 4.97 2.91 -27.21
C THR A 40 5.16 2.09 -28.48
N LYS A 41 5.27 0.76 -28.37
CA LYS A 41 5.34 -0.15 -29.54
C LYS A 41 4.10 -0.03 -30.42
N LEU A 42 2.90 -0.06 -29.82
CA LEU A 42 1.64 0.11 -30.55
C LEU A 42 1.56 1.47 -31.24
N SER A 43 2.12 2.52 -30.64
CA SER A 43 2.18 3.85 -31.26
C SER A 43 3.19 3.91 -32.40
N GLY A 44 4.29 3.16 -32.33
CA GLY A 44 5.22 2.99 -33.46
C GLY A 44 4.53 2.37 -34.69
N PHE A 45 3.71 1.35 -34.48
CA PHE A 45 2.96 0.71 -35.57
C PHE A 45 2.00 1.66 -36.29
N GLN A 46 1.46 2.70 -35.64
CA GLN A 46 0.61 3.69 -36.33
C GLN A 46 1.37 4.42 -37.43
N SER A 47 2.64 4.75 -37.19
CA SER A 47 3.48 5.45 -38.16
C SER A 47 3.85 4.50 -39.31
N GLU A 48 4.28 3.28 -38.96
CA GLU A 48 4.64 2.24 -39.94
C GLU A 48 3.46 1.86 -40.85
N TYR A 49 2.25 1.73 -40.30
CA TYR A 49 1.06 1.39 -41.09
C TYR A 49 0.68 2.51 -42.05
N TYR A 50 0.86 3.77 -41.63
CA TYR A 50 0.62 4.92 -42.49
C TYR A 50 1.66 4.99 -43.62
N GLU A 51 2.93 4.77 -43.33
CA GLU A 51 3.99 4.70 -44.34
C GLU A 51 3.70 3.64 -45.40
N LYS A 52 3.36 2.40 -44.99
CA LYS A 52 3.01 1.31 -45.91
C LYS A 52 1.82 1.64 -46.81
N TYR A 53 0.83 2.35 -46.27
CA TYR A 53 -0.32 2.81 -47.05
C TYR A 53 0.08 3.89 -48.08
N VAL A 54 0.86 4.89 -47.66
CA VAL A 54 1.30 5.99 -48.54
C VAL A 54 2.24 5.52 -49.63
N LEU A 55 3.11 4.56 -49.33
CA LEU A 55 4.03 3.94 -50.31
C LEU A 55 3.33 2.97 -51.27
N GLY A 56 2.02 2.73 -51.09
CA GLY A 56 1.23 1.84 -51.95
C GLY A 56 1.46 0.34 -51.69
N GLU A 57 2.21 -0.01 -50.65
CA GLU A 57 2.42 -1.41 -50.24
C GLU A 57 1.12 -2.03 -49.70
N TRP A 58 0.26 -1.21 -49.08
CA TRP A 58 -1.03 -1.60 -48.55
C TRP A 58 -2.19 -0.97 -49.30
N THR A 59 -3.25 -1.76 -49.51
CA THR A 59 -4.54 -1.23 -49.96
C THR A 59 -5.24 -0.45 -48.84
N LYS A 60 -6.16 0.44 -49.22
CA LYS A 60 -6.98 1.18 -48.25
C LYS A 60 -7.75 0.25 -47.29
N GLU A 61 -8.27 -0.87 -47.79
CA GLU A 61 -9.01 -1.84 -47.00
C GLU A 61 -8.11 -2.53 -45.96
N THR A 62 -6.91 -2.94 -46.37
CA THR A 62 -5.91 -3.51 -45.46
C THR A 62 -5.51 -2.52 -44.37
N PHE A 63 -5.25 -1.26 -44.75
CA PHE A 63 -4.87 -0.20 -43.83
C PHE A 63 -5.94 0.07 -42.76
N GLU A 64 -7.20 0.28 -43.17
CA GLU A 64 -8.28 0.57 -42.21
C GLU A 64 -8.53 -0.63 -41.27
N LYS A 65 -8.43 -1.87 -41.78
CA LYS A 65 -8.59 -3.08 -40.95
C LYS A 65 -7.50 -3.18 -39.88
N GLU A 66 -6.23 -2.99 -40.24
CA GLU A 66 -5.12 -3.07 -39.29
C GLU A 66 -5.09 -1.87 -38.32
N LYS A 67 -5.46 -0.68 -38.78
CA LYS A 67 -5.64 0.51 -37.95
C LYS A 67 -6.73 0.32 -36.89
N GLU A 68 -7.86 -0.29 -37.26
CA GLU A 68 -8.94 -0.59 -36.32
C GLU A 68 -8.50 -1.59 -35.25
N LYS A 69 -7.83 -2.68 -35.65
CA LYS A 69 -7.24 -3.63 -34.69
C LYS A 69 -6.27 -2.95 -33.74
N LEU A 70 -5.40 -2.07 -34.26
CA LEU A 70 -4.43 -1.34 -33.46
C LEU A 70 -5.10 -0.42 -32.44
N ASN A 71 -6.17 0.27 -32.84
CA ASN A 71 -6.97 1.09 -31.94
C ASN A 71 -7.68 0.26 -30.86
N GLN A 72 -8.20 -0.92 -31.21
CA GLN A 72 -8.80 -1.85 -30.25
C GLN A 72 -7.76 -2.32 -29.23
N SER A 73 -6.59 -2.76 -29.67
CA SER A 73 -5.49 -3.16 -28.76
C SER A 73 -5.04 -2.02 -27.85
N LYS A 74 -5.02 -0.77 -28.32
CA LYS A 74 -4.73 0.39 -27.48
C LYS A 74 -5.78 0.59 -26.38
N LYS A 75 -7.07 0.51 -26.73
CA LYS A 75 -8.18 0.63 -25.77
C LYS A 75 -8.14 -0.48 -24.72
N GLU A 76 -7.91 -1.72 -25.14
CA GLU A 76 -7.78 -2.86 -24.21
C GLU A 76 -6.62 -2.68 -23.23
N LEU A 77 -5.48 -2.17 -23.71
CA LEU A 77 -4.31 -1.91 -22.88
C LEU A 77 -4.56 -0.78 -21.87
N GLU A 78 -5.33 0.23 -22.24
CA GLU A 78 -5.72 1.35 -21.38
C GLU A 78 -6.68 0.88 -20.27
N ILE A 79 -7.71 0.10 -20.62
CA ILE A 79 -8.61 -0.53 -19.64
C ILE A 79 -7.83 -1.45 -18.69
N PHE A 80 -6.88 -2.22 -19.21
CA PHE A 80 -6.03 -3.06 -18.38
C PHE A 80 -5.19 -2.23 -17.42
N LYS A 81 -4.60 -1.12 -17.89
CA LYS A 81 -3.84 -0.19 -17.05
C LYS A 81 -4.68 0.39 -15.92
N GLU A 82 -5.90 0.84 -16.20
CA GLU A 82 -6.81 1.37 -15.18
C GLU A 82 -7.16 0.33 -14.12
N LYS A 83 -7.49 -0.91 -14.53
CA LYS A 83 -7.76 -2.01 -13.61
C LYS A 83 -6.57 -2.31 -12.69
N GLN A 84 -5.37 -2.27 -13.25
CA GLN A 84 -4.14 -2.47 -12.50
C GLN A 84 -3.90 -1.34 -11.47
N ILE A 85 -4.16 -0.08 -11.85
CA ILE A 85 -4.06 1.08 -10.93
C ILE A 85 -5.00 0.88 -9.74
N SER A 86 -6.28 0.58 -10.01
CA SER A 86 -7.27 0.35 -8.95
C SER A 86 -6.87 -0.80 -8.02
N ALA A 87 -6.38 -1.91 -8.57
CA ALA A 87 -5.94 -3.06 -7.78
C ALA A 87 -4.74 -2.71 -6.88
N TYR A 88 -3.79 -1.93 -7.38
CA TYR A 88 -2.65 -1.46 -6.60
C TYR A 88 -3.08 -0.49 -5.50
N ASP A 89 -3.95 0.48 -5.79
CA ASP A 89 -4.45 1.44 -4.81
C ASP A 89 -5.22 0.73 -3.68
N GLU A 90 -6.06 -0.26 -4.02
CA GLU A 90 -6.74 -1.09 -3.02
C GLU A 90 -5.77 -1.91 -2.16
N ALA A 91 -4.77 -2.53 -2.78
CA ALA A 91 -3.77 -3.33 -2.06
C ALA A 91 -2.95 -2.45 -1.11
N LYS A 92 -2.55 -1.26 -1.56
CA LYS A 92 -1.83 -0.28 -0.76
C LYS A 92 -2.68 0.21 0.41
N LEU A 93 -3.94 0.54 0.17
CA LEU A 93 -4.85 1.01 1.21
C LEU A 93 -5.10 -0.05 2.27
N LYS A 94 -5.36 -1.30 1.88
CA LYS A 94 -5.51 -2.44 2.83
C LYS A 94 -4.26 -2.61 3.69
N LEU A 95 -3.08 -2.50 3.08
CA LEU A 95 -1.80 -2.62 3.79
C LEU A 95 -1.57 -1.44 4.75
N GLN A 96 -1.94 -0.22 4.36
CA GLN A 96 -1.89 0.95 5.23
C GLN A 96 -2.89 0.86 6.39
N GLU A 97 -4.08 0.33 6.17
CA GLU A 97 -5.08 0.12 7.23
C GLU A 97 -4.62 -0.92 8.24
N GLN A 98 -4.14 -2.08 7.76
CA GLN A 98 -3.61 -3.15 8.61
C GLN A 98 -2.47 -2.66 9.50
N HIS A 99 -1.65 -1.72 8.99
CA HIS A 99 -0.47 -1.21 9.68
C HIS A 99 -0.62 0.26 10.08
N LYS A 100 -1.84 0.75 10.27
CA LYS A 100 -2.11 2.16 10.64
C LYS A 100 -1.40 2.58 11.92
N TYR A 101 -1.25 1.65 12.87
CA TYR A 101 -0.49 1.87 14.10
C TYR A 101 1.00 2.10 13.83
N ILE A 102 1.59 1.40 12.85
CA ILE A 102 2.99 1.56 12.44
C ILE A 102 3.22 2.95 11.87
N GLU A 103 2.36 3.39 10.95
CA GLU A 103 2.44 4.75 10.43
C GLU A 103 2.31 5.81 11.53
N ALA A 104 1.38 5.60 12.47
CA ALA A 104 1.19 6.48 13.61
C ALA A 104 2.45 6.53 14.49
N PHE A 105 3.11 5.41 14.74
CA PHE A 105 4.38 5.36 15.45
C PHE A 105 5.52 6.09 14.73
N ILE A 106 5.65 5.91 13.41
CA ILE A 106 6.67 6.61 12.61
C ILE A 106 6.44 8.12 12.65
N LYS A 107 5.19 8.57 12.45
CA LYS A 107 4.80 9.99 12.48
C LYS A 107 4.86 10.58 13.90
N GLY A 108 4.56 9.77 14.92
CA GLY A 108 4.49 10.14 16.32
C GLY A 108 5.85 10.35 16.99
N LYS A 109 6.95 9.80 16.45
CA LYS A 109 8.31 10.06 16.96
C LYS A 109 8.66 11.54 17.06
N ASN A 110 8.04 12.39 16.22
CA ASN A 110 8.34 13.82 16.12
C ASN A 110 7.15 14.72 16.54
N LYS A 111 6.05 14.19 17.10
CA LYS A 111 4.83 14.96 17.44
C LYS A 111 4.27 14.62 18.82
N LYS A 112 3.50 15.57 19.39
CA LYS A 112 2.67 15.34 20.59
C LYS A 112 1.68 14.20 20.30
N TRP A 113 1.38 13.39 21.32
CA TRP A 113 0.46 12.26 21.23
C TRP A 113 -0.95 12.79 20.99
N ASP A 114 -1.34 12.92 19.72
CA ASP A 114 -2.65 13.41 19.34
C ASP A 114 -3.71 12.28 19.42
N LYS A 115 -4.99 12.67 19.35
CA LYS A 115 -6.11 11.72 19.46
C LYS A 115 -6.03 10.61 18.40
N ASN A 116 -5.51 10.92 17.21
CA ASN A 116 -5.38 10.00 16.10
C ASN A 116 -4.29 8.95 16.37
N PHE A 117 -3.16 9.38 16.93
CA PHE A 117 -2.10 8.50 17.40
C PHE A 117 -2.62 7.55 18.47
N VAL A 118 -3.27 8.07 19.52
CA VAL A 118 -3.80 7.23 20.62
C VAL A 118 -4.81 6.21 20.10
N ALA A 119 -5.72 6.62 19.21
CA ALA A 119 -6.72 5.73 18.62
C ALA A 119 -6.13 4.66 17.67
N ALA A 120 -4.99 4.93 17.02
CA ALA A 120 -4.32 3.94 16.18
C ALA A 120 -3.63 2.86 17.02
N ILE A 121 -3.15 3.23 18.21
CA ILE A 121 -2.35 2.39 19.11
C ILE A 121 -3.24 1.57 20.04
N ILE A 122 -4.19 2.23 20.71
CA ILE A 122 -5.06 1.66 21.72
C ILE A 122 -6.41 1.32 21.10
N GLY A 123 -6.80 0.05 21.19
CA GLY A 123 -8.10 -0.41 20.71
C GLY A 123 -9.21 -0.23 21.74
N LYS A 124 -8.99 -0.73 22.96
CA LYS A 124 -9.96 -0.64 24.06
C LYS A 124 -9.27 -0.42 25.40
N ILE A 125 -9.94 0.33 26.26
CA ILE A 125 -9.57 0.51 27.67
C ILE A 125 -10.75 0.00 28.50
N PHE A 126 -10.49 -0.99 29.34
CA PHE A 126 -11.44 -1.51 30.31
C PHE A 126 -11.10 -0.96 31.69
N ILE A 127 -12.10 -0.46 32.41
CA ILE A 127 -11.97 0.00 33.79
C ILE A 127 -12.80 -0.92 34.65
N TRP A 128 -12.15 -1.69 35.50
CA TRP A 128 -12.79 -2.67 36.37
C TRP A 128 -13.18 -2.05 37.72
N LYS A 129 -14.11 -2.70 38.42
CA LYS A 129 -14.64 -2.24 39.72
C LYS A 129 -13.57 -2.17 40.82
N ASP A 130 -12.46 -2.90 40.67
CA ASP A 130 -11.33 -2.90 41.61
C ASP A 130 -10.28 -1.82 41.30
N ASN A 131 -10.66 -0.79 40.53
CA ASN A 131 -9.78 0.25 40.01
C ASN A 131 -8.60 -0.27 39.18
N SER A 132 -8.73 -1.47 38.60
CA SER A 132 -7.77 -1.94 37.60
C SER A 132 -8.13 -1.42 36.21
N ILE A 133 -7.12 -0.94 35.49
CA ILE A 133 -7.21 -0.56 34.08
C ILE A 133 -6.63 -1.71 33.26
N GLU A 134 -7.35 -2.12 32.22
CA GLU A 134 -6.90 -3.08 31.22
C GLU A 134 -6.87 -2.43 29.83
N ILE A 135 -5.67 -2.32 29.24
CA ILE A 135 -5.48 -1.74 27.90
C ILE A 135 -5.28 -2.85 26.89
N LYS A 136 -6.12 -2.87 25.85
CA LYS A 136 -5.97 -3.70 24.66
C LYS A 136 -5.42 -2.86 23.51
N PHE A 137 -4.25 -3.24 23.00
CA PHE A 137 -3.61 -2.60 21.86
C PHE A 137 -4.13 -3.15 20.52
N ASN A 138 -4.09 -2.34 19.46
CA ASN A 138 -4.52 -2.76 18.12
C ASN A 138 -3.52 -3.69 17.40
N PHE A 139 -2.27 -3.74 17.88
CA PHE A 139 -1.16 -4.42 17.20
C PHE A 139 -0.73 -5.73 17.86
N GLU A 140 -1.31 -6.11 19.00
CA GLU A 140 -1.02 -7.38 19.68
C GLU A 140 -2.30 -8.22 19.80
N GLU A 141 -2.24 -9.51 19.44
CA GLU A 141 -3.40 -10.42 19.51
C GLU A 141 -3.87 -10.70 20.95
N LYS A 142 -2.96 -10.60 21.94
CA LYS A 142 -3.21 -11.02 23.34
C LYS A 142 -2.67 -10.06 24.41
N SER A 143 -2.40 -8.80 24.08
CA SER A 143 -1.85 -7.87 25.08
C SER A 143 -2.92 -7.37 26.05
N VAL A 144 -2.74 -7.70 27.32
CA VAL A 144 -3.53 -7.18 28.44
C VAL A 144 -2.55 -6.56 29.41
N VAL A 145 -2.42 -5.23 29.39
CA VAL A 145 -1.74 -4.52 30.48
C VAL A 145 -2.78 -4.24 31.55
N ARG A 146 -2.72 -5.00 32.66
CA ARG A 146 -3.50 -4.74 33.86
C ARG A 146 -2.68 -3.96 34.87
N GLU A 147 -3.16 -2.78 35.25
CA GLU A 147 -2.53 -1.96 36.28
C GLU A 147 -3.59 -1.47 37.27
N LYS A 148 -3.32 -1.61 38.58
CA LYS A 148 -4.21 -1.10 39.64
C LYS A 148 -3.87 0.35 39.93
N LEU A 149 -4.85 1.24 39.80
CA LEU A 149 -4.71 2.63 40.20
C LEU A 149 -4.60 2.72 41.73
N GLY A 150 -3.48 3.22 42.24
CA GLY A 150 -3.32 3.57 43.67
C GLY A 150 -2.35 2.73 44.50
N GLY A 151 -1.63 1.77 43.91
CA GLY A 151 -0.55 1.08 44.61
C GLY A 151 0.67 1.98 44.79
N LYS A 152 0.86 2.59 45.97
CA LYS A 152 2.15 3.19 46.34
C LYS A 152 3.22 2.10 46.22
N VAL A 153 4.12 2.21 45.25
CA VAL A 153 5.38 1.47 45.28
C VAL A 153 6.16 2.02 46.47
N LYS A 154 6.18 1.29 47.60
CA LYS A 154 7.22 1.51 48.60
C LYS A 154 8.54 1.14 47.91
N ARG A 155 9.36 2.16 47.62
CA ARG A 155 10.79 1.96 47.37
C ARG A 155 11.36 1.52 48.72
N CYS A 156 11.77 0.26 48.82
CA CYS A 156 12.76 -0.18 49.79
C CYS A 156 14.10 -0.23 49.06
#